data_AF-A0A1B9N2F3-F1
#
_entry.id   AF-A0A1B9N2F3-F1
#
_cell.length_a   1.000
_cell.length_b   1.000
_cell.length_c   1.000
_cell.angle_alpha   90.00
_cell.angle_beta   90.00
_cell.angle_gamma   90.00
#
_symmetry.space_group_name_H-M   'P 1'
#
loop_
_entity.id
_entity.type
_entity.pdbx_description
1 polymer ?
#
loop_
_entity_poly.entity_id
_entity_poly.type
_entity_poly.pdbx_seq_one_letter_code
_entity_poly.pdbx_strand_id
1 'polypeptide(L)'
;MGIIKQQWQQINWIESRNQTLARYHFFHPEYSLPESEADGIIMQSFQNATLKGYHDKRDLAEYAYHSLVIHPEFIEHPIIAEAIRQHRHQSLIKQLQTITPQQWDIIADECIINTKEINNGFM
;
A
#
# COMPACT_ATOMS: atom_id res chain seq x y z
N MET A 1 15.68 26.36 -16.03
CA MET A 1 14.70 25.27 -15.86
C MET A 1 15.24 24.35 -14.78
N GLY A 2 14.66 24.42 -13.58
CA GLY A 2 15.06 23.57 -12.46
C GLY A 2 13.96 22.56 -12.17
N ILE A 3 14.35 21.37 -11.74
CA ILE A 3 13.42 20.33 -11.28
C ILE A 3 12.67 20.88 -10.06
N ILE A 4 11.34 20.92 -10.12
CA ILE A 4 10.50 21.39 -9.00
C ILE A 4 10.44 20.31 -7.91
N LYS A 5 10.15 20.68 -6.65
CA LYS A 5 10.17 19.75 -5.50
C LYS A 5 9.38 18.45 -5.73
N GLN A 6 8.23 18.52 -6.39
CA GLN A 6 7.41 17.34 -6.74
C GLN A 6 8.13 16.39 -7.69
N GLN A 7 8.87 16.90 -8.68
CA GLN A 7 9.64 16.08 -9.61
C GLN A 7 10.82 15.39 -8.91
N TRP A 8 11.47 16.06 -7.95
CA TRP A 8 12.50 15.43 -7.12
C TRP A 8 11.94 14.31 -6.25
N GLN A 9 10.74 14.48 -5.68
CA GLN A 9 10.07 13.42 -4.92
C GLN A 9 9.76 12.21 -5.80
N GLN A 10 9.23 12.44 -7.01
CA GLN A 10 8.98 11.36 -7.96
C GLN A 10 10.27 10.61 -8.33
N ILE A 11 11.38 11.32 -8.56
CA ILE A 11 12.69 10.70 -8.82
C ILE A 11 13.13 9.82 -7.65
N ASN A 12 12.96 10.29 -6.42
CA ASN A 12 13.34 9.54 -5.21
C ASN A 12 12.49 8.27 -5.00
N TRP A 13 11.31 8.19 -5.62
CA TRP A 13 10.40 7.06 -5.50
C TRP A 13 10.49 6.04 -6.64
N ILE A 14 11.30 6.29 -7.68
CA ILE A 14 11.43 5.38 -8.83
C ILE A 14 11.80 3.96 -8.39
N GLU A 15 12.77 3.83 -7.47
CA GLU A 15 13.21 2.51 -6.99
C GLU A 15 12.07 1.77 -6.29
N SER A 16 11.38 2.43 -5.36
CA SER A 16 10.24 1.85 -4.63
C SER A 16 9.11 1.47 -5.57
N ARG A 17 8.76 2.34 -6.54
CA ARG A 17 7.72 2.09 -7.55
C ARG A 17 8.02 0.82 -8.33
N ASN A 18 9.25 0.72 -8.85
CA ASN A 18 9.65 -0.43 -9.67
C ASN A 18 9.66 -1.72 -8.84
N GLN A 19 10.08 -1.67 -7.57
CA GLN A 19 10.01 -2.81 -6.66
C GLN A 19 8.56 -3.24 -6.40
N THR A 20 7.65 -2.30 -6.16
CA THR A 20 6.23 -2.60 -5.95
C THR A 20 5.60 -3.23 -7.19
N LEU A 21 5.78 -2.63 -8.38
CA LEU A 21 5.23 -3.16 -9.63
C LEU A 21 5.80 -4.55 -9.96
N ALA A 22 7.11 -4.74 -9.81
CA ALA A 22 7.74 -6.05 -10.06
C ALA A 22 7.18 -7.13 -9.12
N ARG A 23 7.04 -6.82 -7.82
CA ARG A 23 6.47 -7.74 -6.83
C ARG A 23 5.00 -8.04 -7.13
N TYR A 24 4.21 -7.01 -7.44
CA TYR A 24 2.79 -7.14 -7.76
C TYR A 24 2.58 -8.04 -8.99
N HIS A 25 3.29 -7.79 -10.09
CA HIS A 25 3.20 -8.63 -11.29
C HIS A 25 3.67 -10.08 -11.06
N PHE A 26 4.67 -10.29 -10.19
CA PHE A 26 5.15 -11.62 -9.88
C PHE A 26 4.11 -12.48 -9.15
N PHE A 27 3.37 -11.91 -8.20
CA PHE A 27 2.38 -12.64 -7.40
C PHE A 27 0.95 -12.58 -7.95
N HIS A 28 0.62 -11.58 -8.78
CA HIS A 28 -0.73 -11.36 -9.32
C HIS A 28 -0.74 -11.20 -10.86
N PRO A 29 -0.31 -12.22 -11.62
CA PRO A 29 -0.24 -12.13 -13.08
C PRO A 29 -1.61 -12.01 -13.76
N GLU A 30 -2.67 -12.54 -13.14
CA GLU A 30 -4.03 -12.57 -13.71
C GLU A 30 -4.96 -11.45 -13.20
N TYR A 31 -4.58 -10.77 -12.12
CA TYR A 31 -5.31 -9.63 -11.52
C TYR A 31 -4.60 -8.31 -11.79
N SER A 32 -3.93 -8.16 -12.93
CA SER A 32 -3.21 -6.92 -13.22
C SER A 32 -4.22 -5.80 -13.47
N LEU A 33 -4.42 -4.94 -12.46
CA LEU A 33 -4.86 -3.59 -12.73
C LEU A 33 -4.00 -3.02 -13.89
N PRO A 34 -4.57 -2.24 -14.82
CA PRO A 34 -3.78 -1.52 -15.80
C PRO A 34 -2.63 -0.79 -15.09
N GLU A 35 -1.42 -0.82 -15.65
CA GLU A 35 -0.25 -0.24 -14.96
C GLU A 35 -0.49 1.22 -14.53
N SER A 36 -1.23 2.00 -15.34
CA SER A 36 -1.62 3.37 -15.00
C SER A 36 -2.47 3.49 -13.74
N GLU A 37 -3.37 2.53 -13.50
CA GLU A 37 -4.22 2.49 -12.30
C GLU A 37 -3.41 2.04 -11.09
N ALA A 38 -2.60 0.99 -11.24
CA ALA A 38 -1.67 0.55 -10.22
C ALA A 38 -0.71 1.69 -9.82
N ASP A 39 -0.19 2.44 -10.79
CA ASP A 39 0.72 3.56 -10.54
C ASP A 39 0.04 4.69 -9.77
N GLY A 40 -1.23 4.97 -10.05
CA GLY A 40 -2.05 5.92 -9.28
C GLY A 40 -2.13 5.52 -7.80
N ILE A 41 -2.41 4.24 -7.53
CA ILE A 41 -2.46 3.70 -6.16
C ILE A 41 -1.08 3.77 -5.49
N ILE A 42 -0.01 3.39 -6.20
CA ILE A 42 1.36 3.42 -5.66
C ILE A 42 1.79 4.84 -5.30
N MET A 43 1.56 5.82 -6.19
CA MET A 43 1.93 7.21 -5.92
C MET A 43 1.16 7.78 -4.73
N GLN A 44 -0.14 7.49 -4.62
CA GLN A 44 -0.94 7.90 -3.45
C GLN A 44 -0.43 7.21 -2.17
N SER A 45 -0.08 5.93 -2.25
CA SER A 45 0.48 5.15 -1.14
C SER A 45 1.79 5.75 -0.63
N PHE A 46 2.69 6.18 -1.53
CA PHE A 46 3.94 6.83 -1.14
C PHE A 46 3.73 8.18 -0.46
N GLN A 47 2.76 8.96 -0.93
CA GLN A 47 2.38 10.21 -0.27
C GLN A 47 1.85 9.94 1.14
N ASN A 48 0.93 8.99 1.29
CA ASN A 48 0.34 8.62 2.57
C ASN A 48 1.39 8.07 3.55
N ALA A 49 2.28 7.19 3.08
CA ALA A 49 3.37 6.64 3.86
C ALA A 49 4.32 7.74 4.34
N THR A 50 4.66 8.69 3.46
CA THR A 50 5.52 9.84 3.78
C THR A 50 4.88 10.75 4.83
N LEU A 51 3.57 11.00 4.75
CA LEU A 51 2.81 11.76 5.76
C LEU A 51 2.79 11.05 7.12
N LYS A 52 2.84 9.72 7.13
CA LYS A 52 2.95 8.90 8.35
C LYS A 52 4.40 8.72 8.85
N GLY A 53 5.38 9.35 8.19
CA GLY A 53 6.79 9.35 8.61
C GLY A 53 7.64 8.22 8.03
N TYR A 54 7.12 7.43 7.08
CA TYR A 54 7.89 6.40 6.40
C TYR A 54 8.62 7.00 5.19
N HIS A 55 9.95 6.88 5.20
CA HIS A 55 10.81 7.37 4.12
C HIS A 55 11.78 6.31 3.58
N ASP A 56 11.92 5.16 4.25
CA ASP A 56 12.73 4.04 3.75
C ASP A 56 12.06 3.46 2.51
N LYS A 57 12.85 3.26 1.45
CA LYS A 57 12.37 2.76 0.17
C LYS A 57 11.62 1.43 0.27
N ARG A 58 12.04 0.55 1.17
CA ARG A 58 11.42 -0.77 1.38
C ARG A 58 10.09 -0.63 2.12
N ASP A 59 10.01 0.28 3.09
CA ASP A 59 8.74 0.58 3.77
C ASP A 59 7.75 1.21 2.80
N LEU A 60 8.19 2.11 1.92
CA LEU A 60 7.35 2.66 0.85
C LEU A 60 6.84 1.53 -0.06
N ALA A 61 7.73 0.65 -0.52
CA ALA A 61 7.37 -0.45 -1.40
C ALA A 61 6.41 -1.45 -0.74
N GLU A 62 6.61 -1.75 0.55
CA GLU A 62 5.74 -2.61 1.36
C GLU A 62 4.35 -2.00 1.52
N TYR A 63 4.27 -0.71 1.87
CA TYR A 63 3.01 0.03 2.00
C TYR A 63 2.22 -0.06 0.68
N ALA A 64 2.86 0.30 -0.43
CA ALA A 64 2.20 0.34 -1.73
C ALA A 64 1.79 -1.05 -2.21
N TYR A 65 2.57 -2.09 -1.90
CA TYR A 65 2.20 -3.47 -2.21
C TYR A 65 0.91 -3.89 -1.48
N HIS A 66 0.81 -3.67 -0.17
CA HIS A 66 -0.41 -3.98 0.58
C HIS A 66 -1.60 -3.13 0.14
N SER A 67 -1.35 -1.89 -0.28
CA SER A 67 -2.39 -1.01 -0.84
C SER A 67 -2.98 -1.55 -2.15
N LEU A 68 -2.17 -2.24 -2.96
CA LEU A 68 -2.61 -2.87 -4.22
C LEU A 68 -3.34 -4.20 -4.01
N VAL A 69 -2.87 -5.03 -3.07
CA VAL A 69 -3.34 -6.41 -2.92
C VAL A 69 -4.43 -6.58 -1.86
N ILE A 70 -4.61 -5.60 -0.97
CA ILE A 70 -5.64 -5.59 0.07
C ILE A 70 -6.60 -4.44 -0.17
N HIS A 71 -6.19 -3.20 0.13
CA HIS A 71 -7.00 -1.99 -0.04
C HIS A 71 -6.12 -0.74 0.12
N PRO A 72 -6.35 0.38 -0.61
CA PRO A 72 -5.56 1.61 -0.45
C PRO A 72 -5.53 2.19 0.98
N GLU A 73 -6.56 1.87 1.77
CA GLU A 73 -6.70 2.31 3.16
C GLU A 73 -6.47 1.19 4.19
N PHE A 74 -5.84 0.06 3.79
CA PHE A 74 -5.60 -1.09 4.67
C PHE A 74 -4.97 -0.69 6.02
N ILE A 75 -4.13 0.35 6.02
CA ILE A 75 -3.40 0.79 7.21
C ILE A 75 -4.31 1.34 8.32
N GLU A 76 -5.52 1.75 7.98
CA GLU A 76 -6.52 2.23 8.95
C GLU A 76 -7.30 1.07 9.60
N HIS A 77 -7.11 -0.17 9.11
CA HIS A 77 -7.73 -1.34 9.71
C HIS A 77 -7.29 -1.49 11.18
N PRO A 78 -8.21 -1.76 12.13
CA PRO A 78 -7.90 -1.76 13.57
C PRO A 78 -6.71 -2.63 13.96
N ILE A 79 -6.59 -3.83 13.36
CA ILE A 79 -5.46 -4.75 13.61
C ILE A 79 -4.13 -4.14 13.18
N ILE A 80 -4.08 -3.50 12.00
CA ILE A 80 -2.86 -2.89 11.47
C ILE A 80 -2.51 -1.64 12.27
N ALA A 81 -3.49 -0.78 12.52
CA ALA A 81 -3.32 0.42 13.32
C ALA A 81 -2.74 0.08 14.72
N GLU A 82 -3.23 -0.99 15.34
CA GLU A 82 -2.71 -1.46 16.63
C GLU A 82 -1.28 -2.01 16.52
N ALA A 83 -0.97 -2.80 15.50
CA ALA A 83 0.37 -3.32 15.27
C ALA A 83 1.41 -2.20 15.09
N ILE A 84 1.05 -1.18 14.30
CA ILE A 84 1.87 0.03 14.10
C ILE A 84 2.05 0.79 15.41
N ARG A 85 0.96 0.98 16.17
CA ARG A 85 1.00 1.71 17.45
C ARG A 85 1.92 1.04 18.46
N GLN A 86 1.84 -0.30 18.59
CA GLN A 86 2.67 -1.06 19.51
C GLN A 86 4.17 -1.02 19.13
N HIS A 87 4.47 -0.90 17.83
CA HIS A 87 5.84 -0.96 17.30
C HIS A 87 6.26 0.33 16.59
N ARG A 88 5.77 1.50 17.04
CA ARG A 88 5.93 2.81 16.38
C ARG A 88 7.36 3.27 16.08
N HIS A 89 8.35 2.68 16.75
CA HIS A 89 9.77 3.01 16.57
C HIS A 89 10.48 2.10 15.56
N GLN A 90 9.77 1.12 15.01
CA GLN A 90 10.28 0.18 14.02
C GLN A 90 9.87 0.60 12.60
N SER A 91 10.52 0.00 11.60
CA SER A 91 10.12 0.15 10.20
C SER A 91 8.74 -0.46 9.95
N LEU A 92 8.03 0.01 8.93
CA LEU A 92 6.71 -0.52 8.58
C LEU A 92 6.75 -2.04 8.37
N ILE A 93 7.76 -2.53 7.65
CA ILE A 93 7.94 -3.98 7.43
C ILE A 93 7.95 -4.75 8.76
N LYS A 94 8.66 -4.25 9.78
CA LYS A 94 8.73 -4.92 11.08
C LYS A 94 7.43 -4.83 11.87
N GLN A 95 6.73 -3.70 11.76
CA GLN A 95 5.40 -3.54 12.36
C GLN A 95 4.40 -4.52 11.75
N LEU A 96 4.41 -4.68 10.41
CA LEU A 96 3.51 -5.59 9.71
C LEU A 96 3.87 -7.07 9.92
N GLN A 97 5.15 -7.39 10.17
CA GLN A 97 5.59 -8.75 10.53
C GLN A 97 5.02 -9.26 11.86
N THR A 98 4.47 -8.39 12.72
CA THR A 98 3.84 -8.84 13.97
C THR A 98 2.40 -9.31 13.76
N ILE A 99 1.84 -9.09 12.57
CA ILE A 99 0.48 -9.52 12.21
C ILE A 99 0.54 -10.98 11.75
N THR A 100 -0.26 -11.84 12.38
CA THR A 100 -0.28 -13.27 12.07
C THR A 100 -0.99 -13.55 10.74
N PRO A 101 -0.76 -14.70 10.10
CA PRO A 101 -1.50 -15.08 8.90
C PRO A 101 -3.02 -15.04 9.09
N GLN A 102 -3.53 -15.52 10.23
CA GLN A 102 -4.96 -15.49 10.56
C GLN A 102 -5.51 -14.07 10.67
N GLN A 103 -4.71 -13.14 11.19
CA GLN A 103 -5.08 -11.73 11.24
C GLN A 103 -5.06 -11.10 9.84
N TRP A 104 -4.14 -11.51 8.97
CA TRP A 104 -4.13 -11.10 7.57
C TRP A 104 -5.36 -11.61 6.81
N ASP A 105 -5.82 -12.83 7.08
CA ASP A 105 -7.06 -13.35 6.51
C ASP A 105 -8.27 -12.48 6.92
N ILE A 106 -8.36 -12.11 8.20
CA ILE A 106 -9.39 -11.20 8.71
C ILE A 106 -9.31 -9.83 8.04
N ILE A 107 -8.10 -9.25 7.97
CA ILE A 107 -7.87 -7.95 7.32
C ILE A 107 -8.29 -8.01 5.85
N ALA A 108 -7.93 -9.08 5.13
CA ALA A 108 -8.32 -9.24 3.74
C ALA A 108 -9.84 -9.28 3.63
N ASP A 109 -10.52 -10.12 4.41
CA ASP A 109 -11.99 -10.24 4.39
C ASP A 109 -12.70 -8.93 4.76
N GLU A 110 -12.19 -8.19 5.74
CA GLU A 110 -12.79 -6.94 6.24
C GLU A 110 -12.40 -5.70 5.43
N CYS A 111 -11.21 -5.67 4.81
CA CYS A 111 -10.78 -4.60 3.90
C CYS A 111 -11.24 -4.82 2.46
N ILE A 112 -11.83 -5.97 2.13
CA ILE A 112 -12.67 -6.13 0.93
C ILE A 112 -13.98 -5.34 1.15
N ILE A 113 -13.86 -4.03 1.21
CA ILE A 113 -14.94 -3.06 1.06
C ILE A 113 -14.59 -2.40 -0.30
N ASN A 114 -15.37 -2.42 -1.40
CA ASN A 114 -16.81 -2.63 -1.53
C ASN A 114 -17.27 -2.90 -3.01
N THR A 115 -16.76 -3.89 -3.74
CA THR A 115 -17.23 -4.13 -5.13
C THR A 115 -18.65 -4.73 -5.22
N LYS A 116 -19.20 -5.27 -4.12
CA LYS A 116 -20.59 -5.77 -4.10
C LYS A 116 -21.65 -4.70 -3.82
N GLU A 117 -21.33 -3.63 -3.11
CA GLU A 117 -22.31 -2.53 -2.91
C GLU A 117 -22.37 -1.57 -4.11
N ILE A 118 -21.36 -1.52 -4.99
CA ILE A 118 -21.45 -0.74 -6.23
C ILE A 118 -22.39 -1.40 -7.26
N ASN A 119 -22.64 -2.72 -7.17
CA ASN A 119 -23.52 -3.44 -8.10
C ASN A 119 -24.94 -3.73 -7.59
N ASN A 120 -25.28 -3.40 -6.34
CA ASN A 120 -26.64 -3.59 -5.79
C ASN A 120 -27.39 -2.27 -5.52
N GLY A 121 -26.87 -1.13 -5.98
CA GLY A 121 -27.50 0.19 -5.86
C GLY A 121 -28.39 0.61 -7.04
N PHE A 122 -28.64 -0.27 -8.02
CA PHE A 122 -29.61 -0.05 -9.09
C PHE A 122 -30.64 -1.20 -9.10
N MET A 123 -31.55 -1.19 -8.13
CA MET A 123 -32.93 -1.62 -8.36
C MET A 123 -33.80 -0.38 -8.54
#